data_AF-A0A378AR23-F1
#
_entry.id   AF-A0A378AR23-F1
#
_cell.length_a   1.000
_cell.length_b   1.000
_cell.length_c   1.000
_cell.angle_alpha   90.00
_cell.angle_beta   90.00
_cell.angle_gamma   90.00
#
_symmetry.space_group_name_H-M   'P 1'
#
loop_
_entity.id
_entity.type
_entity.pdbx_description
1 polymer ?
#
loop_
_entity_poly.entity_id
_entity_poly.type
_entity_poly.pdbx_seq_one_letter_code
_entity_poly.pdbx_strand_id
1 'polypeptide(L)'
;MAPCAVHLSGGEQQRVNIARGFAVDYPILLLDEPTASLDGKNSAAVVNLIHDAKARGAAIVGISMTKGYAVSRRPTALYGNDSMIINNVKLVLDDEVVHGSLEVQDGRILAFAESQSRLPQALDGEGGWLLPGLIELHTDNLDKFFTPRPKVDWPAHSAMSSHDAMMVASGITTVLDAVAIGDVRDGGDRLENLEKMVNAVEETQKRGLNRAEHRLHLRCELPHHTTAAAV
;
A
#
# COMPACT_ATOMS: atom_id res chain seq x y z
N MET A 1 16.52 39.32 -9.26
CA MET A 1 17.12 38.22 -8.47
C MET A 1 16.47 36.94 -8.95
N ALA A 2 17.21 36.05 -9.63
CA ALA A 2 16.67 34.77 -10.09
C ALA A 2 16.57 33.80 -8.89
N PRO A 3 15.45 33.10 -8.67
CA PRO A 3 15.41 32.08 -7.64
C PRO A 3 16.23 30.88 -8.12
N CYS A 4 17.25 30.52 -7.35
CA CYS A 4 18.07 29.35 -7.59
C CYS A 4 17.23 28.10 -7.27
N ALA A 5 16.55 27.56 -8.28
CA ALA A 5 16.01 26.21 -8.20
C ALA A 5 17.19 25.24 -8.28
N VAL A 6 17.60 24.66 -7.14
CA VAL A 6 18.63 23.62 -7.10
C VAL A 6 18.07 22.39 -7.82
N HIS A 7 18.48 22.17 -9.06
CA HIS A 7 18.07 21.01 -9.84
C HIS A 7 18.93 19.81 -9.44
N LEU A 8 18.47 19.03 -8.46
CA LEU A 8 19.07 17.74 -8.12
C LEU A 8 18.82 16.73 -9.25
N SER A 9 19.83 15.94 -9.61
CA SER A 9 19.66 14.75 -10.46
C SER A 9 18.74 13.71 -9.79
N GLY A 10 18.14 12.80 -10.55
CA GLY A 10 17.26 11.76 -9.97
C GLY A 10 17.92 10.94 -8.85
N GLY A 11 19.20 10.60 -9.01
CA GLY A 11 19.96 9.91 -7.96
C GLY A 11 20.25 10.76 -6.73
N GLU A 12 20.44 12.08 -6.88
CA GLU A 12 20.57 13.01 -5.75
C GLU A 12 19.24 13.18 -5.01
N GLN A 13 18.14 13.32 -5.76
CA GLN A 13 16.80 13.39 -5.20
C GLN A 13 16.48 12.15 -4.36
N GLN A 14 16.82 10.97 -4.88
CA GLN A 14 16.63 9.72 -4.16
C GLN A 14 17.45 9.64 -2.88
N ARG A 15 18.73 10.06 -2.91
CA ARG A 15 19.57 10.09 -1.70
C ARG A 15 19.00 11.02 -0.63
N VAL A 16 18.45 12.18 -1.02
CA VAL A 16 17.80 13.10 -0.08
C VAL A 16 16.53 12.47 0.52
N ASN A 17 15.69 11.83 -0.31
CA ASN A 17 14.49 11.15 0.16
C ASN A 17 14.81 10.01 1.14
N ILE A 18 15.85 9.22 0.84
CA ILE A 18 16.34 8.18 1.75
C ILE A 18 16.84 8.80 3.06
N ALA A 19 17.72 9.81 2.99
CA ALA A 19 18.26 10.45 4.19
C ALA A 19 17.15 10.99 5.10
N ARG A 20 16.08 11.56 4.52
CA ARG A 20 14.91 12.01 5.26
C ARG A 20 14.18 10.86 5.97
N GLY A 21 13.98 9.74 5.28
CA GLY A 21 13.33 8.55 5.87
C GLY A 21 14.06 7.99 7.09
N PHE A 22 15.38 8.19 7.18
CA PHE A 22 16.21 7.74 8.31
C PHE A 22 16.60 8.86 9.29
N ALA A 23 16.21 10.12 9.05
CA ALA A 23 16.55 11.26 9.90
C ALA A 23 15.80 11.27 11.24
N VAL A 24 14.65 10.60 11.29
CA VAL A 24 13.81 10.46 12.48
C VAL A 24 13.69 8.97 12.82
N ASP A 25 13.68 8.64 14.10
CA ASP A 25 13.46 7.27 14.56
C ASP A 25 11.98 6.88 14.45
N TYR A 26 11.57 6.54 13.23
CA TYR A 26 10.22 6.06 12.97
C TYR A 26 10.01 4.64 13.53
N PRO A 27 8.88 4.36 14.20
CA PRO A 27 8.58 3.02 14.71
C PRO A 27 8.29 2.01 13.59
N ILE A 28 7.90 2.49 12.40
CA ILE A 28 7.65 1.68 11.21
C ILE A 28 8.22 2.45 10.00
N LEU A 29 8.98 1.77 9.14
CA LEU A 29 9.50 2.30 7.89
C LEU A 29 8.94 1.50 6.71
N LEU A 30 8.24 2.18 5.80
CA LEU A 30 7.81 1.65 4.51
C LEU A 30 8.83 2.06 3.45
N LEU A 31 9.45 1.09 2.78
CA LEU A 31 10.51 1.33 1.82
C LEU A 31 10.14 0.69 0.48
N ASP A 32 9.82 1.52 -0.51
CA ASP A 32 9.55 1.06 -1.87
C ASP A 32 10.82 1.19 -2.72
N GLU A 33 11.36 0.04 -3.12
CA GLU A 33 12.60 -0.10 -3.90
C GLU A 33 13.72 0.86 -3.45
N PRO A 34 14.12 0.83 -2.15
CA PRO A 34 14.98 1.88 -1.56
C PRO A 34 16.40 1.92 -2.16
N THR A 35 16.80 0.89 -2.89
CA THR A 35 18.10 0.79 -3.56
C THR A 35 18.03 0.94 -5.09
N ALA A 36 16.84 1.22 -5.66
CA ALA A 36 16.72 1.45 -7.10
C ALA A 36 17.63 2.60 -7.54
N SER A 37 18.14 2.58 -8.78
CA SER A 37 18.94 3.70 -9.33
C SER A 37 20.19 4.13 -8.54
N LEU A 38 20.63 3.35 -7.54
CA LEU A 38 21.87 3.57 -6.78
C LEU A 38 22.98 2.64 -7.24
N ASP A 39 24.23 3.11 -7.19
CA ASP A 39 25.40 2.25 -7.36
C ASP A 39 25.60 1.30 -6.16
N GLY A 40 26.43 0.27 -6.33
CA GLY A 40 26.62 -0.76 -5.30
C GLY A 40 27.12 -0.24 -3.95
N LYS A 41 27.89 0.87 -3.92
CA LYS A 41 28.38 1.47 -2.68
C LYS A 41 27.24 2.17 -1.93
N ASN A 42 26.43 2.94 -2.66
CA ASN A 42 25.29 3.64 -2.10
C ASN A 42 24.20 2.66 -1.66
N SER A 43 23.90 1.63 -2.46
CA SER A 43 22.96 0.56 -2.07
C SER A 43 23.38 -0.13 -0.77
N ALA A 44 24.66 -0.45 -0.60
CA ALA A 44 25.17 -1.03 0.65
C ALA A 44 24.99 -0.09 1.85
N ALA A 45 25.19 1.21 1.67
CA ALA A 45 24.97 2.20 2.73
C ALA A 45 23.49 2.26 3.15
N VAL A 46 22.56 2.23 2.20
CA VAL A 46 21.11 2.18 2.48
C VAL A 46 20.73 0.92 3.23
N VAL A 47 21.24 -0.24 2.82
CA VAL A 47 21.00 -1.51 3.51
C VAL A 47 21.50 -1.46 4.96
N ASN A 48 22.66 -0.87 5.21
CA ASN A 48 23.17 -0.68 6.58
C ASN A 48 22.25 0.23 7.41
N LEU A 49 21.74 1.34 6.84
CA LEU A 49 20.78 2.21 7.52
C LEU A 49 19.48 1.46 7.89
N ILE A 50 19.00 0.58 7.02
CA ILE A 50 17.84 -0.29 7.29
C ILE A 50 18.14 -1.23 8.47
N HIS A 51 19.31 -1.85 8.48
CA HIS A 51 19.74 -2.72 9.59
C HIS A 51 19.85 -1.95 10.90
N ASP A 52 20.40 -0.73 10.88
CA ASP A 52 20.52 0.11 12.07
C ASP A 52 19.15 0.54 12.59
N ALA A 53 18.22 0.94 11.71
CA ALA A 53 16.85 1.28 12.11
C ALA A 53 16.13 0.07 12.73
N LYS A 54 16.28 -1.12 12.13
CA LYS A 54 15.76 -2.37 12.69
C LYS A 54 16.37 -2.68 14.06
N ALA A 55 17.67 -2.48 14.24
CA ALA A 55 18.35 -2.69 15.52
C ALA A 55 17.86 -1.72 16.61
N ARG A 56 17.41 -0.51 16.23
CA ARG A 56 16.75 0.45 17.13
C ARG A 56 15.27 0.13 17.41
N GLY A 57 14.73 -0.93 16.81
CA GLY A 57 13.37 -1.42 17.06
C GLY A 57 12.32 -1.00 16.02
N ALA A 58 12.72 -0.36 14.91
CA ALA A 58 11.79 -0.05 13.83
C ALA A 58 11.32 -1.33 13.11
N ALA A 59 10.02 -1.45 12.86
CA ALA A 59 9.50 -2.44 11.94
C ALA A 59 9.75 -1.99 10.49
N ILE A 60 10.35 -2.86 9.67
CA ILE A 60 10.66 -2.54 8.27
C ILE A 60 9.71 -3.32 7.36
N VAL A 61 8.98 -2.62 6.51
CA VAL A 61 8.22 -3.21 5.40
C VAL A 61 8.84 -2.72 4.11
N GLY A 62 9.38 -3.64 3.32
CA GLY A 62 10.15 -3.30 2.13
C GLY A 62 9.68 -4.07 0.90
N ILE A 63 9.47 -3.35 -0.19
CA ILE A 63 9.33 -3.91 -1.54
C ILE A 63 10.70 -3.80 -2.20
N SER A 64 11.26 -4.93 -2.63
CA SER A 64 12.52 -4.91 -3.37
C SER A 64 12.61 -6.08 -4.35
N MET A 65 13.13 -5.83 -5.54
CA MET A 65 13.39 -6.83 -6.57
C MET A 65 14.43 -7.92 -6.17
N THR A 66 14.96 -7.94 -4.94
CA THR A 66 15.99 -8.91 -4.51
C THR A 66 15.66 -9.73 -3.25
N LYS A 67 14.52 -9.52 -2.57
CA LYS A 67 13.86 -10.40 -1.57
C LYS A 67 12.81 -9.58 -0.81
N GLY A 68 11.55 -10.02 -0.84
CA GLY A 68 10.47 -9.37 -0.09
C GLY A 68 10.57 -9.64 1.41
N TYR A 69 10.33 -8.62 2.24
CA TYR A 69 10.15 -8.76 3.68
C TYR A 69 8.71 -8.39 4.03
N ALA A 70 7.88 -9.37 4.40
CA ALA A 70 6.55 -9.14 4.94
C ALA A 70 6.60 -9.07 6.48
N VAL A 71 6.05 -8.00 7.06
CA VAL A 71 5.80 -7.91 8.50
C VAL A 71 4.31 -7.97 8.75
N SER A 72 3.90 -8.97 9.53
CA SER A 72 2.52 -9.22 9.94
C SER A 72 2.14 -8.38 11.16
N ARG A 73 0.98 -7.71 11.11
CA ARG A 73 0.25 -7.26 12.30
C ARG A 73 -1.20 -7.70 12.20
N ARG A 74 -1.70 -8.29 13.30
CA ARG A 74 -3.05 -8.88 13.42
C ARG A 74 -4.14 -7.80 13.25
N PRO A 75 -5.13 -7.97 12.35
CA PRO A 75 -6.32 -7.12 12.36
C PRO A 75 -7.24 -7.51 13.53
N THR A 76 -7.73 -6.51 14.25
CA THR A 76 -8.76 -6.64 15.29
C THR A 76 -10.05 -7.22 14.70
N ALA A 77 -10.65 -8.19 15.40
CA ALA A 77 -11.86 -8.90 14.98
C ALA A 77 -13.06 -7.96 14.84
N LEU A 78 -13.91 -8.25 13.85
CA LEU A 78 -15.26 -7.70 13.77
C LEU A 78 -16.21 -8.60 14.58
N TYR A 79 -17.16 -7.99 15.28
CA TYR A 79 -18.08 -8.65 16.21
C TYR A 79 -19.14 -9.49 15.48
N GLY A 80 -19.25 -10.77 15.83
CA GLY A 80 -20.36 -11.69 15.51
C GLY A 80 -19.86 -13.13 15.43
N ASN A 81 -20.54 -14.10 16.08
CA ASN A 81 -20.22 -15.54 16.05
C ASN A 81 -20.50 -16.18 14.67
N ASP A 82 -19.91 -15.64 13.61
CA ASP A 82 -20.07 -16.16 12.26
C ASP A 82 -18.90 -17.10 11.95
N SER A 83 -19.22 -18.39 11.84
CA SER A 83 -18.30 -19.43 11.38
C SER A 83 -18.66 -19.83 9.95
N MET A 84 -17.65 -19.86 9.09
CA MET A 84 -17.74 -20.29 7.70
C MET A 84 -16.66 -21.33 7.43
N ILE A 85 -17.03 -22.41 6.77
CA ILE A 85 -16.09 -23.42 6.28
C ILE A 85 -16.24 -23.51 4.78
N ILE A 86 -15.11 -23.48 4.07
CA ILE A 86 -15.05 -23.64 2.62
C ILE A 86 -14.24 -24.89 2.32
N ASN A 87 -14.90 -25.88 1.72
CA ASN A 87 -14.32 -27.12 1.23
C ASN A 87 -13.84 -26.98 -0.22
N ASN A 88 -13.09 -27.96 -0.69
CA ASN A 88 -12.71 -28.15 -2.08
C ASN A 88 -12.07 -26.90 -2.71
N VAL A 89 -11.06 -26.33 -2.04
CA VAL A 89 -10.32 -25.15 -2.51
C VAL A 89 -8.83 -25.40 -2.61
N LYS A 90 -8.19 -24.76 -3.58
CA LYS A 90 -6.73 -24.70 -3.72
C LYS A 90 -6.21 -23.47 -2.99
N LEU A 91 -5.69 -23.69 -1.79
CA LEU A 91 -5.14 -22.68 -0.89
C LEU A 91 -3.71 -22.35 -1.31
N VAL A 92 -3.44 -21.09 -1.61
CA VAL A 92 -2.08 -20.59 -1.87
C VAL A 92 -1.47 -20.15 -0.54
N LEU A 93 -0.47 -20.90 -0.08
CA LEU A 93 0.32 -20.56 1.11
C LEU A 93 1.60 -19.81 0.69
N ASP A 94 2.51 -19.57 1.63
CA ASP A 94 3.73 -18.81 1.40
C ASP A 94 4.73 -19.54 0.48
N ASP A 95 4.77 -20.87 0.51
CA ASP A 95 5.69 -21.68 -0.29
C ASP A 95 5.04 -22.82 -1.10
N GLU A 96 3.76 -23.11 -0.87
CA GLU A 96 3.07 -24.22 -1.53
C GLU A 96 1.59 -23.94 -1.84
N VAL A 97 0.99 -24.89 -2.57
CA VAL A 97 -0.46 -24.90 -2.86
C VAL A 97 -1.06 -26.19 -2.33
N VAL A 98 -2.03 -26.05 -1.43
CA VAL A 98 -2.71 -27.16 -0.78
C VAL A 98 -4.15 -27.26 -1.28
N HIS A 99 -4.61 -28.47 -1.62
CA HIS A 99 -6.04 -28.71 -1.89
C HIS A 99 -6.72 -29.19 -0.61
N GLY A 100 -7.78 -28.51 -0.18
CA GLY A 100 -8.37 -28.81 1.11
C GLY A 100 -9.55 -27.93 1.48
N SER A 101 -9.61 -27.56 2.75
CA SER A 101 -10.64 -26.71 3.34
C SER A 101 -10.06 -25.58 4.20
N LEU A 102 -10.80 -24.49 4.32
CA LEU A 102 -10.49 -23.34 5.16
C LEU A 102 -11.64 -23.09 6.13
N GLU A 103 -11.32 -22.88 7.40
CA GLU A 103 -12.25 -22.45 8.44
C GLU A 103 -11.99 -20.99 8.81
N VAL A 104 -13.04 -20.19 8.75
CA VAL A 104 -13.06 -18.78 9.11
C VAL A 104 -14.03 -18.59 10.26
N GLN A 105 -13.59 -17.89 11.30
CA GLN A 105 -14.41 -17.53 12.45
C GLN A 105 -14.21 -16.04 12.75
N ASP A 106 -15.30 -15.30 12.90
CA ASP A 106 -15.30 -13.88 13.25
C ASP A 106 -14.41 -13.05 12.29
N GLY A 107 -14.47 -13.39 11.00
CA GLY A 107 -13.68 -12.76 9.92
C GLY A 107 -12.19 -13.10 9.93
N ARG A 108 -11.75 -14.10 10.71
CA ARG A 108 -10.36 -14.53 10.79
C ARG A 108 -10.21 -15.97 10.35
N ILE A 109 -9.11 -16.27 9.67
CA ILE A 109 -8.72 -17.66 9.40
C ILE A 109 -8.42 -18.33 10.74
N LEU A 110 -9.23 -19.33 11.09
CA LEU A 110 -9.04 -20.14 12.29
C LEU A 110 -8.06 -21.28 12.01
N ALA A 111 -8.28 -21.99 10.90
CA ALA A 111 -7.48 -23.14 10.48
C ALA A 111 -7.66 -23.43 8.98
N PHE A 112 -6.73 -24.19 8.42
CA PHE A 112 -6.91 -24.88 7.14
C PHE A 112 -6.52 -26.36 7.30
N ALA A 113 -7.01 -27.20 6.40
CA ALA A 113 -6.68 -28.62 6.38
C ALA A 113 -6.65 -29.16 4.95
N GLU A 114 -5.77 -30.13 4.66
CA GLU A 114 -5.75 -30.84 3.36
C GLU A 114 -6.93 -31.83 3.19
N SER A 115 -7.76 -31.95 4.23
CA SER A 115 -8.97 -32.77 4.23
C SER A 115 -10.22 -31.93 4.07
N GLN A 116 -11.29 -32.55 3.57
CA GLN A 116 -12.62 -31.95 3.49
C GLN A 116 -13.33 -32.03 4.85
N SER A 117 -13.96 -30.93 5.27
CA SER A 117 -14.87 -30.94 6.41
C SER A 117 -16.11 -31.77 6.11
N ARG A 118 -16.56 -32.55 7.09
CA ARG A 118 -17.80 -33.34 7.02
C ARG A 118 -19.02 -32.60 7.56
N LEU A 119 -18.84 -31.35 7.97
CA LEU A 119 -19.90 -30.55 8.54
C LEU A 119 -20.89 -30.13 7.44
N PRO A 120 -22.22 -30.33 7.63
CA PRO A 120 -23.21 -30.04 6.61
C PRO A 120 -23.25 -28.57 6.15
N GLN A 121 -22.80 -27.65 6.99
CA GLN A 121 -22.73 -26.22 6.69
C GLN A 121 -21.49 -25.80 5.88
N ALA A 122 -20.58 -26.73 5.56
CA ALA A 122 -19.40 -26.41 4.76
C ALA A 122 -19.81 -26.11 3.31
N LEU A 123 -19.39 -24.94 2.82
CA LEU A 123 -19.59 -24.51 1.45
C LEU A 123 -18.64 -25.26 0.52
N ASP A 124 -19.09 -25.62 -0.68
CA ASP A 124 -18.20 -26.17 -1.71
C ASP A 124 -17.57 -25.02 -2.51
N GLY A 125 -16.24 -24.95 -2.51
CA GLY A 125 -15.47 -23.98 -3.30
C GLY A 125 -15.22 -24.41 -4.75
N GLU A 126 -15.79 -25.55 -5.19
CA GLU A 126 -15.80 -26.02 -6.58
C GLU A 126 -14.41 -26.19 -7.23
N GLY A 127 -13.39 -26.49 -6.42
CA GLY A 127 -12.00 -26.61 -6.87
C GLY A 127 -11.32 -25.27 -7.18
N GLY A 128 -11.96 -24.16 -6.76
CA GLY A 128 -11.49 -22.79 -6.95
C GLY A 128 -10.20 -22.47 -6.20
N TRP A 129 -9.55 -21.38 -6.60
CA TRP A 129 -8.33 -20.89 -5.98
C TRP A 129 -8.67 -19.92 -4.86
N LEU A 130 -8.07 -20.11 -3.69
CA LEU A 130 -8.16 -19.20 -2.57
C LEU A 130 -6.78 -18.63 -2.26
N LEU A 131 -6.63 -17.33 -2.50
CA LEU A 131 -5.39 -16.59 -2.32
C LEU A 131 -5.51 -15.63 -1.14
N PRO A 132 -4.42 -15.33 -0.42
CA PRO A 132 -4.36 -14.17 0.44
C PRO A 132 -4.70 -12.90 -0.36
N GLY A 133 -5.47 -12.01 0.24
CA GLY A 133 -5.72 -10.70 -0.35
C GLY A 133 -4.42 -9.91 -0.46
N LEU A 134 -4.14 -9.35 -1.65
CA LEU A 134 -2.93 -8.56 -1.85
C LEU A 134 -3.10 -7.18 -1.23
N ILE A 135 -2.00 -6.67 -0.66
CA ILE A 135 -1.92 -5.33 -0.09
C ILE A 135 -1.02 -4.48 -0.99
N GLU A 136 -1.57 -3.41 -1.54
CA GLU A 136 -0.82 -2.40 -2.29
C GLU A 136 -0.33 -1.32 -1.33
N LEU A 137 0.99 -1.09 -1.29
CA LEU A 137 1.65 -0.24 -0.29
C LEU A 137 2.01 1.17 -0.79
N HIS A 138 2.14 1.35 -2.11
CA HIS A 138 2.72 2.58 -2.66
C HIS A 138 2.15 2.98 -4.02
N THR A 139 0.83 2.88 -4.18
CA THR A 139 0.22 3.25 -5.46
C THR A 139 0.02 4.75 -5.58
N ASP A 140 0.62 5.34 -6.61
CA ASP A 140 0.34 6.71 -7.08
C ASP A 140 -0.76 6.76 -8.13
N ASN A 141 -1.42 5.62 -8.33
CA ASN A 141 -2.29 5.43 -9.46
C ASN A 141 -3.62 6.18 -9.32
N LEU A 142 -4.03 6.49 -8.07
CA LEU A 142 -5.23 7.26 -7.78
C LEU A 142 -5.25 8.59 -8.54
N ASP A 143 -4.12 9.28 -8.61
CA ASP A 143 -3.99 10.57 -9.29
C ASP A 143 -4.41 10.51 -10.76
N LYS A 144 -4.09 9.39 -11.42
CA LYS A 144 -4.39 9.16 -12.85
C LYS A 144 -5.88 8.97 -13.09
N PHE A 145 -6.67 8.59 -12.08
CA PHE A 145 -8.13 8.55 -12.23
C PHE A 145 -8.75 9.92 -12.05
N PHE A 146 -8.24 10.76 -11.15
CA PHE A 146 -8.74 12.12 -10.97
C PHE A 146 -8.35 13.03 -12.13
N THR A 147 -7.15 12.83 -12.69
CA THR A 147 -6.66 13.56 -13.87
C THR A 147 -6.22 12.58 -14.97
N PRO A 148 -7.17 11.95 -15.69
CA PRO A 148 -6.86 10.90 -16.69
C PRO A 148 -6.11 11.43 -17.91
N ARG A 149 -6.11 12.75 -18.10
CA ARG A 149 -5.34 13.44 -19.13
C ARG A 149 -5.10 14.89 -18.68
N PRO A 150 -4.06 15.56 -19.21
CA PRO A 150 -3.72 16.92 -18.78
C PRO A 150 -4.92 17.88 -18.88
N LYS A 151 -5.15 18.67 -17.82
CA LYS A 151 -6.21 19.68 -17.69
C LYS A 151 -7.64 19.12 -17.68
N VAL A 152 -7.82 17.83 -17.45
CA VAL A 152 -9.15 17.23 -17.27
C VAL A 152 -9.29 16.79 -15.83
N ASP A 153 -10.26 17.35 -15.14
CA ASP A 153 -10.65 16.95 -13.80
C ASP A 153 -11.88 16.03 -13.86
N TRP A 154 -11.77 14.81 -13.32
CA TRP A 154 -12.85 13.83 -13.32
C TRP A 154 -13.59 13.83 -11.97
N PRO A 155 -14.92 13.55 -11.93
CA PRO A 155 -15.66 13.53 -10.68
C PRO A 155 -15.11 12.49 -9.70
N ALA A 156 -14.95 12.90 -8.44
CA ALA A 156 -14.23 12.16 -7.41
C ALA A 156 -14.76 10.73 -7.17
N HIS A 157 -16.09 10.57 -7.07
CA HIS A 157 -16.68 9.24 -6.89
C HIS A 157 -16.50 8.32 -8.09
N SER A 158 -16.57 8.87 -9.32
CA SER A 158 -16.35 8.08 -10.53
C SER A 158 -14.88 7.65 -10.65
N ALA A 159 -13.95 8.54 -10.28
CA ALA A 159 -12.53 8.24 -10.20
C ALA A 159 -12.26 7.14 -9.17
N MET A 160 -12.78 7.27 -7.94
CA MET A 160 -12.64 6.25 -6.90
C MET A 160 -13.25 4.90 -7.29
N SER A 161 -14.47 4.88 -7.84
CA SER A 161 -15.13 3.64 -8.26
C SER A 161 -14.33 2.89 -9.32
N SER A 162 -13.72 3.62 -10.26
CA SER A 162 -12.89 3.03 -11.32
C SER A 162 -11.56 2.51 -10.78
N HIS A 163 -10.95 3.25 -9.85
CA HIS A 163 -9.74 2.83 -9.15
C HIS A 163 -9.98 1.57 -8.32
N ASP A 164 -11.01 1.54 -7.47
CA ASP A 164 -11.42 0.38 -6.67
C ASP A 164 -11.66 -0.86 -7.54
N ALA A 165 -12.39 -0.70 -8.64
CA ALA A 165 -12.66 -1.79 -9.57
C ALA A 165 -11.37 -2.38 -10.15
N MET A 166 -10.40 -1.54 -10.50
CA MET A 166 -9.12 -1.98 -11.05
C MET A 166 -8.24 -2.65 -9.98
N MET A 167 -8.24 -2.15 -8.75
CA MET A 167 -7.54 -2.76 -7.61
C MET A 167 -8.07 -4.18 -7.35
N VAL A 168 -9.39 -4.32 -7.22
CA VAL A 168 -10.02 -5.62 -6.97
C VAL A 168 -9.85 -6.59 -8.14
N ALA A 169 -9.95 -6.12 -9.39
CA ALA A 169 -9.68 -6.94 -10.56
C ALA A 169 -8.25 -7.52 -10.58
N SER A 170 -7.31 -6.86 -9.88
CA SER A 170 -5.92 -7.30 -9.74
C SER A 170 -5.70 -8.19 -8.51
N GLY A 171 -6.76 -8.53 -7.76
CA GLY A 171 -6.67 -9.32 -6.52
C GLY A 171 -6.23 -8.52 -5.29
N ILE A 172 -6.21 -7.18 -5.38
CA ILE A 172 -5.86 -6.30 -4.27
C ILE A 172 -7.09 -6.07 -3.40
N THR A 173 -6.97 -6.38 -2.12
CA THR A 173 -8.05 -6.23 -1.12
C THR A 173 -7.84 -5.04 -0.21
N THR A 174 -6.60 -4.53 -0.13
CA THR A 174 -6.25 -3.37 0.69
C THR A 174 -5.28 -2.50 -0.08
N VAL A 175 -5.54 -1.20 -0.09
CA VAL A 175 -4.75 -0.20 -0.83
C VAL A 175 -4.32 0.89 0.14
N LEU A 176 -3.03 1.22 0.15
CA LEU A 176 -2.48 2.41 0.76
C LEU A 176 -2.23 3.43 -0.35
N ASP A 177 -3.26 4.24 -0.64
CA ASP A 177 -3.25 5.28 -1.66
C ASP A 177 -2.21 6.35 -1.29
N ALA A 178 -1.16 6.43 -2.10
CA ALA A 178 -0.07 7.36 -1.90
C ALA A 178 -0.42 8.72 -2.51
N VAL A 179 -0.75 9.71 -1.67
CA VAL A 179 -1.08 11.06 -2.15
C VAL A 179 0.10 12.01 -1.93
N ALA A 180 0.49 12.70 -3.00
CA ALA A 180 1.66 13.56 -3.01
C ALA A 180 1.46 14.87 -2.20
N ILE A 181 2.45 15.23 -1.40
CA ILE A 181 2.55 16.53 -0.70
C ILE A 181 3.86 17.22 -1.09
N GLY A 182 3.77 18.45 -1.60
CA GLY A 182 4.91 19.36 -1.66
C GLY A 182 5.47 19.72 -3.03
N ASP A 183 4.97 19.14 -4.13
CA ASP A 183 5.38 19.53 -5.49
C ASP A 183 4.38 20.52 -6.11
N VAL A 184 4.71 21.81 -6.03
CA VAL A 184 4.03 22.91 -6.74
C VAL A 184 4.91 23.36 -7.91
N ARG A 185 5.40 22.41 -8.72
CA ARG A 185 5.89 22.76 -10.05
C ARG A 185 4.66 23.15 -10.89
N ASP A 186 4.68 24.39 -11.35
CA ASP A 186 3.76 24.97 -12.34
C ASP A 186 2.37 25.47 -11.86
N GLY A 187 2.24 25.88 -10.60
CA GLY A 187 1.13 26.76 -10.17
C GLY A 187 -0.29 26.22 -10.40
N GLY A 188 -0.46 24.90 -10.50
CA GLY A 188 -1.76 24.25 -10.71
C GLY A 188 -2.49 23.93 -9.40
N ASP A 189 -3.79 23.64 -9.54
CA ASP A 189 -4.82 23.34 -8.51
C ASP A 189 -4.55 22.06 -7.67
N ARG A 190 -3.28 21.73 -7.39
CA ARG A 190 -2.87 20.47 -6.75
C ARG A 190 -3.28 20.36 -5.28
N LEU A 191 -3.37 21.48 -4.56
CA LEU A 191 -3.86 21.45 -3.17
C LEU A 191 -5.37 21.14 -3.12
N GLU A 192 -6.13 21.69 -4.07
CA GLU A 192 -7.55 21.36 -4.24
C GLU A 192 -7.73 19.88 -4.64
N ASN A 193 -6.85 19.36 -5.50
CA ASN A 193 -6.86 17.93 -5.85
C ASN A 193 -6.52 17.03 -4.66
N LEU A 194 -5.56 17.41 -3.81
CA LEU A 194 -5.22 16.66 -2.59
C LEU A 194 -6.44 16.54 -1.66
N GLU A 195 -7.07 17.67 -1.32
CA GLU A 195 -8.25 17.67 -0.44
C GLU A 195 -9.40 16.88 -1.08
N LYS A 196 -9.63 17.05 -2.38
CA LYS A 196 -10.63 16.31 -3.13
C LYS A 196 -10.39 14.79 -3.08
N MET A 197 -9.14 14.34 -3.24
CA MET A 197 -8.79 12.91 -3.19
C MET A 197 -8.95 12.33 -1.79
N VAL A 198 -8.42 13.01 -0.77
CA VAL A 198 -8.54 12.59 0.63
C VAL A 198 -10.02 12.44 1.00
N ASN A 199 -10.84 13.46 0.72
CA ASN A 199 -12.27 13.42 0.99
C ASN A 199 -12.97 12.30 0.23
N ALA A 200 -12.60 12.05 -1.03
CA ALA A 200 -13.19 10.98 -1.83
C ALA A 200 -12.90 9.59 -1.25
N VAL A 201 -11.66 9.33 -0.87
CA VAL A 201 -11.26 8.07 -0.23
C VAL A 201 -12.00 7.90 1.09
N GLU A 202 -11.98 8.90 1.97
CA GLU A 202 -12.63 8.83 3.28
C GLU A 202 -14.15 8.65 3.18
N GLU A 203 -14.82 9.42 2.31
CA GLU A 203 -16.27 9.38 2.18
C GLU A 203 -16.75 8.06 1.56
N THR A 204 -16.11 7.60 0.48
CA THR A 204 -16.47 6.33 -0.18
C THR A 204 -16.25 5.13 0.73
N GLN A 205 -15.16 5.14 1.51
CA GLN A 205 -14.88 4.12 2.51
C GLN A 205 -15.94 4.13 3.63
N LYS A 206 -16.22 5.31 4.20
CA LYS A 206 -17.22 5.47 5.28
C LYS A 206 -18.62 5.05 4.86
N ARG A 207 -18.96 5.24 3.59
CA ARG A 207 -20.26 4.87 3.00
C ARG A 207 -20.32 3.41 2.55
N GLY A 208 -19.23 2.64 2.65
CA GLY A 208 -19.16 1.24 2.21
C GLY A 208 -19.32 1.08 0.70
N LEU A 209 -18.88 2.06 -0.08
CA LEU A 209 -18.98 2.04 -1.55
C LEU A 209 -17.82 1.28 -2.20
N ASN A 210 -16.70 1.18 -1.51
CA ASN A 210 -15.50 0.50 -1.99
C ASN A 210 -15.56 -1.00 -1.68
N ARG A 211 -15.00 -1.80 -2.58
CA ARG A 211 -14.85 -3.25 -2.41
C ARG A 211 -13.53 -3.58 -1.73
N ALA A 212 -12.46 -2.85 -2.09
CA ALA A 212 -11.18 -2.91 -1.38
C ALA A 212 -11.21 -1.95 -0.17
N GLU A 213 -10.37 -2.23 0.82
CA GLU A 213 -10.12 -1.30 1.91
C GLU A 213 -9.10 -0.25 1.47
N HIS A 214 -9.54 1.00 1.32
CA HIS A 214 -8.65 2.11 0.97
C HIS A 214 -8.19 2.86 2.22
N ARG A 215 -6.88 3.08 2.32
CA ARG A 215 -6.22 3.85 3.37
C ARG A 215 -5.28 4.86 2.73
N LEU A 216 -5.01 5.97 3.41
CA LEU A 216 -4.14 7.03 2.89
C LEU A 216 -2.71 6.90 3.42
N HIS A 217 -1.74 7.10 2.53
CA HIS A 217 -0.33 7.28 2.84
C HIS A 217 0.12 8.60 2.19
N LEU A 218 0.69 9.50 2.97
CA LEU A 218 1.19 10.78 2.45
C LEU A 218 2.61 10.60 1.90
N ARG A 219 2.77 10.78 0.59
CA ARG A 219 4.08 10.79 -0.09
C ARG A 219 4.59 12.21 -0.15
N CYS A 220 5.60 12.55 0.64
CA CYS A 220 6.17 13.89 0.56
C CYS A 220 7.24 13.97 -0.51
N GLU A 221 7.03 14.84 -1.50
CA GLU A 221 7.97 15.10 -2.59
C GLU A 221 8.98 16.18 -2.16
N LEU A 222 10.14 16.22 -2.83
CA LEU A 222 11.23 17.12 -2.46
C LEU A 222 10.78 18.58 -2.43
N PRO A 223 11.31 19.35 -1.47
CA PRO A 223 10.63 20.52 -0.96
C PRO A 223 10.50 21.64 -2.00
N HIS A 224 9.26 22.13 -2.14
CA HIS A 224 9.00 23.55 -2.36
C HIS A 224 9.68 24.37 -1.25
N HIS A 225 10.07 25.61 -1.54
CA HIS A 225 10.84 26.47 -0.61
C HIS A 225 10.16 26.71 0.76
N THR A 226 8.88 26.38 0.92
CA THR A 226 8.14 26.47 2.19
C THR A 226 8.15 25.19 3.03
N THR A 227 8.46 24.02 2.47
CA THR A 227 8.42 22.74 3.20
C THR A 227 9.58 22.59 4.19
N ALA A 228 10.70 23.29 3.98
CA ALA A 228 11.85 23.30 4.89
C ALA A 228 11.57 24.02 6.23
N ALA A 229 10.45 24.74 6.35
CA ALA A 229 10.10 25.46 7.58
C ALA A 229 9.27 24.63 8.57
N ALA A 230 8.86 23.41 8.22
CA ALA A 230 7.95 22.57 8.99
C ALA A 230 8.60 21.29 9.56
N VAL A 231 9.92 21.18 9.53
CA VAL A 231 10.70 20.06 10.10
C VAL A 231 11.67 20.60 11.15
#